data_AF-A0A9X3PWT3-F1
#
_entry.id   AF-A0A9X3PWT3-F1
#
_cell.length_a   1.000
_cell.length_b   1.000
_cell.length_c   1.000
_cell.angle_alpha   90.00
_cell.angle_beta   90.00
_cell.angle_gamma   90.00
#
_symmetry.space_group_name_H-M   'P 1'
#
loop_
_entity.id
_entity.type
_entity.pdbx_description
1 polymer ?
#
loop_
_entity_poly.entity_id
_entity_poly.type
_entity_poly.pdbx_seq_one_letter_code
_entity_poly.pdbx_strand_id
1 'polypeptide(L)'
;MKVWKLGDPIHSSPTVVGAPRERYDVIYGDSTYTDYFKKYKDRRQVVYVGANDGMLHAFNAGFYHRGDDPGTTTAIEHGWFTTTATGVTNTPPLGDELWGFIPQELLPHLRWLAQGDYTHVYYVDLKPKITDARIFADDTAHPKGWGTILIGGLRMGGSCGNCPAGEAPPMSVTADFGSGSETRTFYSAYFVLDITDPEQDPTLLWS
;
A
#
# COMPACT_ATOMS: atom_id res chain seq x y z
N MET A 1 -16.90 -12.94 -21.60
CA MET A 1 -16.98 -11.66 -20.86
C MET A 1 -15.60 -11.40 -20.28
N LYS A 2 -14.99 -10.23 -20.54
CA LYS A 2 -13.83 -9.78 -19.76
C LYS A 2 -14.36 -9.39 -18.39
N VAL A 3 -14.01 -10.16 -17.38
CA VAL A 3 -14.38 -9.86 -15.99
C VAL A 3 -13.30 -8.91 -15.48
N TRP A 4 -13.70 -7.71 -15.09
CA TRP A 4 -12.82 -6.76 -14.42
C TRP A 4 -12.56 -7.31 -13.02
N LYS A 5 -11.30 -7.66 -12.74
CA LYS A 5 -10.89 -8.27 -11.46
C LYS A 5 -10.66 -7.27 -10.34
N LEU A 6 -10.55 -5.98 -10.70
CA LEU A 6 -10.25 -4.89 -9.77
C LEU A 6 -11.55 -4.16 -9.41
N GLY A 7 -11.77 -3.92 -8.12
CA GLY A 7 -12.83 -3.06 -7.63
C GLY A 7 -12.65 -1.62 -8.09
N ASP A 8 -13.74 -0.85 -8.14
CA ASP A 8 -13.70 0.55 -8.53
C ASP A 8 -12.94 1.40 -7.50
N PRO A 9 -11.91 2.18 -7.89
CA PRO A 9 -11.27 3.12 -6.98
C PRO A 9 -12.22 4.31 -6.76
N ILE A 10 -12.88 4.33 -5.61
CA ILE A 10 -13.72 5.44 -5.18
C ILE A 10 -12.94 6.23 -4.13
N HIS A 11 -12.70 7.51 -4.42
CA HIS A 11 -11.89 8.48 -3.66
C HIS A 11 -10.45 8.12 -3.26
N SER A 12 -10.02 6.86 -3.43
CA SER A 12 -8.63 6.45 -3.25
C SER A 12 -7.78 6.95 -4.42
N SER A 13 -7.14 8.10 -4.23
CA SER A 13 -6.18 8.58 -5.22
C SER A 13 -4.94 7.68 -5.20
N PRO A 14 -4.46 7.18 -6.35
CA PRO A 14 -3.21 6.43 -6.41
C PRO A 14 -2.08 7.24 -5.79
N THR A 15 -1.29 6.60 -4.92
CA THR A 15 -0.08 7.22 -4.38
C THR A 15 1.16 6.46 -4.86
N VAL A 16 2.05 7.18 -5.54
CA VAL A 16 3.33 6.65 -6.02
C VAL A 16 4.38 6.82 -4.94
N VAL A 17 5.05 5.72 -4.60
CA VAL A 17 6.21 5.69 -3.70
C VAL A 17 7.44 5.37 -4.52
N GLY A 18 8.44 6.25 -4.45
CA GLY A 18 9.75 6.07 -5.07
C GLY A 18 10.83 6.43 -4.08
N ALA A 19 11.88 7.14 -4.54
CA ALA A 19 12.95 7.64 -3.68
C ALA A 19 12.42 8.30 -2.38
N PRO A 20 13.05 8.07 -1.21
CA PRO A 20 12.67 8.74 0.03
C PRO A 20 12.66 10.26 -0.14
N ARG A 21 11.54 10.91 0.24
CA ARG A 21 11.26 12.33 -0.13
C ARG A 21 11.50 13.32 1.00
N GLU A 22 11.50 12.86 2.24
CA GLU A 22 11.48 13.74 3.42
C GLU A 22 12.84 14.40 3.70
N ARG A 23 13.95 13.78 3.27
CA ARG A 23 15.32 14.35 3.38
C ARG A 23 15.61 14.96 4.76
N TYR A 24 15.34 14.18 5.83
CA TYR A 24 15.60 14.59 7.21
C TYR A 24 17.07 14.97 7.45
N ASP A 25 17.99 14.43 6.64
CA ASP A 25 19.40 14.79 6.60
C ASP A 25 19.64 16.27 6.28
N VAL A 26 18.87 16.83 5.33
CA VAL A 26 19.04 18.22 4.88
C VAL A 26 18.19 19.18 5.71
N ILE A 27 16.95 18.80 6.02
CA ILE A 27 15.99 19.70 6.67
C ILE A 27 16.29 19.83 8.16
N TYR A 28 16.60 18.73 8.83
CA TYR A 28 16.77 18.68 10.29
C TYR A 28 18.21 18.37 10.72
N GLY A 29 19.12 18.11 9.77
CA GLY A 29 20.50 17.76 10.07
C GLY A 29 20.67 16.36 10.65
N ASP A 30 19.66 15.48 10.51
CA ASP A 30 19.76 14.10 10.99
C ASP A 30 20.59 13.26 10.03
N SER A 31 21.89 13.13 10.34
CA SER A 31 22.84 12.37 9.53
C SER A 31 22.45 10.89 9.39
N THR A 32 21.64 10.34 10.31
CA THR A 32 21.21 8.93 10.26
C THR A 32 20.29 8.63 9.07
N TYR A 33 19.57 9.64 8.56
CA TYR A 33 18.71 9.48 7.38
C TYR A 33 19.51 9.36 6.08
N THR A 34 20.77 9.81 6.07
CA THR A 34 21.61 9.82 4.85
C THR A 34 21.84 8.40 4.32
N ASP A 35 22.09 7.45 5.21
CA ASP A 35 22.34 6.05 4.84
C ASP A 35 21.08 5.40 4.28
N TYR A 36 19.94 5.70 4.89
CA TYR A 36 18.62 5.29 4.41
C TYR A 36 18.30 5.86 3.02
N PHE A 37 18.48 7.17 2.82
CA PHE A 37 18.28 7.83 1.54
C PHE A 37 19.18 7.24 0.45
N LYS A 38 20.48 7.05 0.73
CA LYS A 38 21.43 6.48 -0.24
C LYS A 38 21.04 5.07 -0.67
N LYS A 39 20.51 4.26 0.25
CA LYS A 39 20.07 2.89 -0.06
C LYS A 39 18.84 2.88 -0.96
N TYR A 40 17.84 3.71 -0.68
CA TYR A 40 16.54 3.63 -1.34
C TYR A 40 16.28 4.71 -2.40
N LYS A 41 17.24 5.59 -2.69
CA LYS A 41 17.07 6.64 -3.72
C LYS A 41 16.72 6.11 -5.11
N ASP A 42 17.16 4.89 -5.45
CA ASP A 42 16.91 4.25 -6.75
C ASP A 42 15.99 3.03 -6.62
N ARG A 43 15.22 2.91 -5.52
CA ARG A 43 14.29 1.79 -5.34
C ARG A 43 13.20 1.80 -6.41
N ARG A 44 12.62 0.62 -6.68
CA ARG A 44 11.47 0.47 -7.57
C ARG A 44 10.35 1.41 -7.11
N GLN A 45 9.74 2.09 -8.07
CA GLN A 45 8.54 2.85 -7.82
C GLN A 45 7.33 1.92 -7.80
N VAL A 46 6.50 2.08 -6.78
CA VAL A 46 5.27 1.30 -6.60
C VAL A 46 4.10 2.25 -6.45
N VAL A 47 3.00 1.93 -7.12
CA VAL A 47 1.73 2.67 -7.02
C VAL A 47 0.80 1.91 -6.11
N TYR A 48 0.37 2.56 -5.03
CA TYR A 48 -0.61 1.99 -4.10
C TYR A 48 -1.99 2.60 -4.35
N VAL A 49 -3.00 1.73 -4.46
CA VAL A 49 -4.38 2.12 -4.71
C VAL A 49 -5.29 1.32 -3.78
N GLY A 50 -6.12 2.00 -3.00
CA GLY A 50 -7.25 1.36 -2.34
C GLY A 50 -8.37 1.14 -3.36
N ALA A 51 -8.88 -0.07 -3.43
CA ALA A 51 -10.03 -0.37 -4.27
C ALA A 51 -11.23 -0.72 -3.39
N ASN A 52 -12.41 -0.52 -3.98
CA ASN A 52 -13.68 -0.80 -3.34
C ASN A 52 -14.04 -2.30 -3.30
N ASP A 53 -13.13 -3.17 -3.75
CA ASP A 53 -13.17 -4.60 -3.40
C ASP A 53 -12.66 -4.86 -1.97
N GLY A 54 -12.22 -3.81 -1.27
CA GLY A 54 -11.74 -3.87 0.11
C GLY A 54 -10.27 -4.21 0.25
N MET A 55 -9.52 -4.09 -0.84
CA MET A 55 -8.11 -4.39 -0.87
C MET A 55 -7.28 -3.15 -1.17
N LEU A 56 -6.07 -3.12 -0.63
CA LEU A 56 -5.02 -2.24 -1.08
C LEU A 56 -4.20 -2.98 -2.14
N HIS A 57 -4.14 -2.43 -3.35
CA HIS A 57 -3.35 -2.99 -4.44
C HIS A 57 -2.04 -2.23 -4.63
N ALA A 58 -0.98 -2.97 -4.93
CA ALA A 58 0.33 -2.45 -5.26
C ALA A 58 0.68 -2.78 -6.71
N PHE A 59 0.95 -1.76 -7.53
CA PHE A 59 1.30 -1.92 -8.94
C PHE A 59 2.74 -1.48 -9.20
N ASN A 60 3.43 -2.19 -10.09
CA ASN A 60 4.78 -1.86 -10.50
C ASN A 60 4.81 -0.62 -11.40
N ALA A 61 5.42 0.47 -10.93
CA ALA A 61 5.73 1.64 -11.77
C ALA A 61 7.15 1.61 -12.35
N GLY A 62 7.98 0.63 -11.98
CA GLY A 62 9.33 0.44 -12.51
C GLY A 62 10.39 1.31 -11.83
N PHE A 63 11.59 1.33 -12.39
CA PHE A 63 12.72 2.12 -11.91
C PHE A 63 12.82 3.42 -12.70
N TYR A 64 12.76 4.54 -12.01
CA TYR A 64 12.87 5.86 -12.63
C TYR A 64 14.33 6.26 -12.81
N HIS A 65 14.67 6.62 -14.03
CA HIS A 65 15.97 7.17 -14.41
C HIS A 65 15.79 8.63 -14.76
N ARG A 66 16.62 9.50 -14.18
CA ARG A 66 16.61 10.93 -14.49
C ARG A 66 17.42 11.20 -15.76
N GLY A 67 16.84 11.98 -16.66
CA GLY A 67 17.50 12.43 -17.88
C GLY A 67 17.05 11.66 -19.12
N ASP A 68 17.85 11.80 -20.17
CA ASP A 68 17.57 11.27 -21.50
C ASP A 68 17.70 9.75 -21.52
N ASP A 69 16.82 9.06 -22.24
CA ASP A 69 16.94 7.61 -22.41
C ASP A 69 18.03 7.31 -23.45
N PRO A 70 19.10 6.55 -23.10
CA PRO A 70 20.14 6.21 -24.05
C PRO A 70 19.65 5.41 -25.27
N GLY A 71 18.46 4.81 -25.20
CA GLY A 71 17.83 4.02 -26.25
C GLY A 71 17.02 4.84 -27.26
N THR A 72 16.66 6.09 -26.94
CA THR A 72 15.87 6.99 -27.80
C THR A 72 16.78 8.05 -28.41
N THR A 73 17.12 7.90 -29.70
CA THR A 73 18.01 8.85 -30.38
C THR A 73 17.30 10.03 -31.02
N THR A 74 15.97 10.11 -30.91
CA THR A 74 15.13 11.05 -31.66
C THR A 74 14.23 11.93 -30.79
N ALA A 75 14.18 11.66 -29.49
CA ALA A 75 13.48 12.47 -28.51
C ALA A 75 14.42 12.71 -27.34
N ILE A 76 14.37 13.91 -26.77
CA ILE A 76 15.07 14.22 -25.53
C ILE A 76 14.06 14.03 -24.41
N GLU A 77 14.28 13.03 -23.56
CA GLU A 77 13.47 12.81 -22.36
C GLU A 77 14.05 13.51 -21.13
N HIS A 78 13.16 13.90 -20.21
CA HIS A 78 13.56 14.40 -18.89
C HIS A 78 13.66 13.30 -17.82
N GLY A 79 13.19 12.10 -18.17
CA GLY A 79 13.27 10.89 -17.36
C GLY A 79 12.56 9.73 -18.05
N TRP A 80 12.96 8.51 -17.71
CA TRP A 80 12.45 7.27 -18.31
C TRP A 80 12.34 6.16 -17.28
N PHE A 81 11.60 5.09 -17.62
CA PHE A 81 11.33 3.98 -16.70
C PHE A 81 11.83 2.66 -17.26
N THR A 82 12.43 1.83 -16.40
CA THR A 82 12.70 0.41 -16.71
C THR A 82 11.84 -0.52 -15.88
N THR A 83 11.44 -1.65 -16.46
CA THR A 83 10.82 -2.77 -15.71
C THR A 83 11.80 -3.45 -14.77
N THR A 84 13.08 -3.41 -15.15
CA THR A 84 14.11 -4.30 -14.65
C THR A 84 15.11 -3.53 -13.82
N ALA A 85 15.40 -4.01 -12.62
CA ALA A 85 16.58 -3.59 -11.86
C ALA A 85 17.84 -4.07 -12.60
N THR A 86 18.90 -3.28 -12.60
CA THR A 86 20.18 -3.65 -13.23
C THR A 86 20.63 -5.03 -12.74
N GLY A 87 20.63 -6.05 -13.62
CA GLY A 87 21.09 -7.41 -13.32
C GLY A 87 20.01 -8.44 -12.95
N VAL A 88 18.72 -8.11 -13.01
CA VAL A 88 17.62 -9.06 -12.77
C VAL A 88 16.99 -9.47 -14.11
N THR A 89 16.59 -10.74 -14.30
CA THR A 89 16.05 -11.21 -15.60
C THR A 89 14.56 -11.53 -15.59
N ASN A 90 13.93 -11.66 -14.42
CA ASN A 90 12.49 -11.91 -14.26
C ASN A 90 11.87 -10.83 -13.36
N THR A 91 11.62 -9.66 -13.94
CA THR A 91 10.92 -8.57 -13.25
C THR A 91 9.49 -8.41 -13.77
N PRO A 92 8.52 -8.10 -12.89
CA PRO A 92 7.17 -7.79 -13.32
C PRO A 92 7.17 -6.69 -14.41
N PRO A 93 6.33 -6.82 -15.46
CA PRO A 93 6.02 -5.74 -16.38
C PRO A 93 5.56 -4.44 -15.68
N LEU A 94 5.64 -3.31 -16.39
CA LEU A 94 5.06 -2.05 -15.91
C LEU A 94 3.53 -2.19 -15.84
N GLY A 95 2.95 -1.76 -14.73
CA GLY A 95 1.51 -1.84 -14.48
C GLY A 95 1.02 -3.20 -13.96
N ASP A 96 1.90 -4.20 -13.85
CA ASP A 96 1.53 -5.46 -13.23
C ASP A 96 1.34 -5.30 -11.71
N GLU A 97 0.34 -6.01 -11.19
CA GLU A 97 0.06 -6.09 -9.76
C GLU A 97 1.14 -6.92 -9.07
N LEU A 98 1.80 -6.32 -8.08
CA LEU A 98 2.82 -6.97 -7.26
C LEU A 98 2.17 -7.78 -6.14
N TRP A 99 1.23 -7.15 -5.42
CA TRP A 99 0.50 -7.77 -4.32
C TRP A 99 -0.78 -7.00 -4.00
N GLY A 100 -1.70 -7.67 -3.30
CA GLY A 100 -2.90 -7.10 -2.71
C GLY A 100 -2.95 -7.39 -1.22
N PHE A 101 -3.32 -6.41 -0.41
CA PHE A 101 -3.50 -6.55 1.03
C PHE A 101 -4.98 -6.41 1.40
N ILE A 102 -5.50 -7.37 2.15
CA ILE A 102 -6.86 -7.36 2.68
C ILE A 102 -6.80 -7.14 4.19
N PRO A 103 -7.31 -6.01 4.71
CA PRO A 103 -7.43 -5.81 6.16
C PRO A 103 -8.31 -6.89 6.80
N GLN A 104 -7.93 -7.36 7.99
CA GLN A 104 -8.66 -8.42 8.69
C GLN A 104 -10.11 -8.02 8.99
N GLU A 105 -10.34 -6.71 9.21
CA GLU A 105 -11.63 -6.10 9.49
C GLU A 105 -12.60 -6.18 8.31
N LEU A 106 -12.08 -6.38 7.08
CA LEU A 106 -12.88 -6.48 5.87
C LEU A 106 -13.12 -7.92 5.41
N LEU A 107 -12.42 -8.92 5.97
CA LEU A 107 -12.65 -10.33 5.64
C LEU A 107 -14.13 -10.77 5.76
N PRO A 108 -14.88 -10.34 6.79
CA PRO A 108 -16.32 -10.61 6.87
C PRO A 108 -17.14 -9.98 5.74
N HIS A 109 -16.76 -8.77 5.32
CA HIS A 109 -17.48 -8.00 4.31
C HIS A 109 -17.28 -8.54 2.89
N LEU A 110 -16.21 -9.32 2.63
CA LEU A 110 -15.96 -9.93 1.32
C LEU A 110 -17.06 -10.90 0.89
N ARG A 111 -17.76 -11.54 1.83
CA ARG A 111 -18.88 -12.45 1.51
C ARG A 111 -20.02 -11.73 0.79
N TRP A 112 -20.22 -10.44 1.06
CA TRP A 112 -21.29 -9.65 0.45
C TRP A 112 -20.98 -9.28 -1.00
N LEU A 113 -19.70 -9.17 -1.39
CA LEU A 113 -19.31 -8.97 -2.80
C LEU A 113 -19.69 -10.15 -3.69
N ALA A 114 -19.91 -11.34 -3.12
CA ALA A 114 -20.35 -12.52 -3.86
C ALA A 114 -21.88 -12.57 -4.07
N GLN A 115 -22.66 -11.65 -3.48
CA GLN A 115 -24.12 -11.63 -3.60
C GLN A 115 -24.56 -10.81 -4.83
N GLY A 116 -25.52 -11.33 -5.60
CA GLY A 116 -25.95 -10.72 -6.87
C GLY A 116 -26.81 -9.46 -6.71
N ASP A 117 -27.30 -9.18 -5.50
CA ASP A 117 -28.07 -8.01 -5.09
C ASP A 117 -27.23 -6.95 -4.36
N TYR A 118 -25.90 -7.01 -4.54
CA TYR A 118 -24.94 -6.09 -3.93
C TYR A 118 -25.31 -4.62 -4.19
N THR A 119 -25.79 -3.94 -3.14
CA THR A 119 -25.82 -2.48 -3.06
C THR A 119 -24.46 -2.00 -2.60
N HIS A 120 -23.88 -1.07 -3.35
CA HIS A 120 -22.54 -0.54 -3.14
C HIS A 120 -22.26 -0.17 -1.67
N VAL A 121 -21.21 -0.77 -1.10
CA VAL A 121 -20.68 -0.48 0.25
C VAL A 121 -19.24 -0.02 0.06
N TYR A 122 -18.86 1.11 0.66
CA TYR A 122 -17.49 1.59 0.63
C TYR A 122 -16.57 0.61 1.37
N TYR A 123 -15.30 0.47 0.96
CA TYR A 123 -14.30 -0.32 1.68
C TYR A 123 -13.04 0.51 1.98
N VAL A 124 -11.88 0.25 1.34
CA VAL A 124 -10.65 1.04 1.55
C VAL A 124 -10.75 2.35 0.77
N ASP A 125 -11.46 3.33 1.34
CA ASP A 125 -11.80 4.63 0.70
C ASP A 125 -10.83 5.76 1.09
N LEU A 126 -9.84 5.50 1.95
CA LEU A 126 -8.83 6.51 2.31
C LEU A 126 -7.64 6.47 1.35
N LYS A 127 -7.25 7.63 0.83
CA LYS A 127 -5.96 7.81 0.14
C LYS A 127 -4.83 7.32 1.07
N PRO A 128 -4.02 6.33 0.66
CA PRO A 128 -2.92 5.85 1.49
C PRO A 128 -1.94 7.00 1.73
N LYS A 129 -1.61 7.23 3.00
CA LYS A 129 -0.60 8.18 3.42
C LYS A 129 0.73 7.45 3.58
N ILE A 130 1.74 7.90 2.85
CA ILE A 130 3.10 7.36 2.97
C ILE A 130 3.98 8.39 3.68
N THR A 131 4.82 7.90 4.59
CA THR A 131 5.81 8.71 5.31
C THR A 131 7.02 7.86 5.66
N ASP A 132 8.18 8.50 5.75
CA ASP A 132 9.37 7.87 6.32
C ASP A 132 9.32 8.03 7.85
N ALA A 133 9.71 6.99 8.58
CA ALA A 133 9.68 6.97 10.04
C ALA A 133 10.87 6.17 10.59
N ARG A 134 11.40 6.62 11.73
CA ARG A 134 12.46 5.93 12.47
C ARG A 134 11.87 5.16 13.64
N ILE A 135 11.26 4.01 13.36
CA ILE A 135 10.57 3.16 14.35
C ILE A 135 11.09 1.72 14.36
N PHE A 136 12.01 1.39 13.46
CA PHE A 136 12.50 0.03 13.25
C PHE A 136 13.81 -0.23 14.01
N ALA A 137 14.11 -1.51 14.22
CA ALA A 137 15.46 -1.90 14.64
C ALA A 137 16.46 -1.60 13.51
N ASP A 138 17.72 -1.31 13.87
CA ASP A 138 18.78 -1.11 12.87
C ASP A 138 19.12 -2.45 12.23
N ASP A 139 18.75 -2.60 10.95
CA ASP A 139 18.99 -3.81 10.18
C ASP A 139 19.35 -3.47 8.72
N THR A 140 19.48 -4.50 7.88
CA THR A 140 19.83 -4.29 6.48
C THR A 140 18.75 -3.51 5.73
N ALA A 141 17.47 -3.83 5.93
CA ALA A 141 16.33 -3.15 5.31
C ALA A 141 16.06 -1.77 5.93
N HIS A 142 16.38 -1.59 7.20
CA HIS A 142 16.14 -0.37 7.97
C HIS A 142 17.43 0.25 8.51
N PRO A 143 18.32 0.80 7.65
CA PRO A 143 19.52 1.47 8.11
C PRO A 143 19.21 2.55 9.14
N LYS A 144 19.83 2.44 10.32
CA LYS A 144 19.62 3.34 11.48
C LYS A 144 18.18 3.36 12.01
N GLY A 145 17.38 2.34 11.68
CA GLY A 145 15.99 2.19 12.09
C GLY A 145 14.99 2.98 11.24
N TRP A 146 15.42 3.55 10.12
CA TRP A 146 14.55 4.27 9.17
C TRP A 146 13.85 3.30 8.22
N GLY A 147 12.56 3.55 7.98
CA GLY A 147 11.76 2.84 6.98
C GLY A 147 10.67 3.73 6.40
N THR A 148 10.05 3.28 5.31
CA THR A 148 8.86 3.91 4.72
C THR A 148 7.63 3.10 5.14
N ILE A 149 6.67 3.77 5.78
CA ILE A 149 5.39 3.17 6.17
C ILE A 149 4.25 3.68 5.31
N LEU A 150 3.29 2.80 5.05
CA LEU A 150 2.01 3.11 4.42
C LEU A 150 0.91 3.00 5.47
N ILE A 151 0.16 4.08 5.64
CA ILE A 151 -1.01 4.16 6.51
C ILE A 151 -2.25 4.17 5.63
N GLY A 152 -3.03 3.11 5.72
CA GLY A 152 -4.34 2.97 5.08
C GLY A 152 -5.46 3.09 6.09
N GLY A 153 -6.67 3.42 5.62
CA GLY A 153 -7.84 3.55 6.48
C GLY A 153 -9.11 3.16 5.75
N LEU A 154 -10.04 2.58 6.51
CA LEU A 154 -11.33 2.12 5.99
C LEU A 154 -12.34 3.27 5.79
N ARG A 155 -12.12 4.42 6.44
CA ARG A 155 -13.02 5.60 6.38
C ARG A 155 -14.49 5.19 6.60
N MET A 156 -15.36 5.26 5.58
CA MET A 156 -16.78 4.88 5.64
C MET A 156 -17.04 3.39 5.38
N GLY A 157 -16.01 2.61 5.07
CA GLY A 157 -16.11 1.18 4.79
C GLY A 157 -15.92 0.25 5.98
N GLY A 158 -15.69 0.81 7.16
CA GLY A 158 -15.78 0.05 8.41
C GLY A 158 -17.07 0.36 9.16
N SER A 159 -17.33 -0.44 10.18
CA SER A 159 -18.50 -0.27 11.05
C SER A 159 -18.21 0.70 12.19
N CYS A 160 -19.24 1.39 12.66
CA CYS A 160 -19.17 2.26 13.83
C CYS A 160 -19.67 1.56 15.10
N GLY A 161 -19.04 1.82 16.25
CA GLY A 161 -19.37 1.18 17.52
C GLY A 161 -20.56 1.76 18.28
N ASN A 162 -20.98 2.99 17.98
CA ASN A 162 -22.07 3.69 18.68
C ASN A 162 -22.87 4.56 17.71
N CYS A 163 -23.44 3.94 16.70
CA CYS A 163 -24.09 4.66 15.63
C CYS A 163 -25.55 5.01 15.89
N PRO A 164 -25.98 6.25 15.58
CA PRO A 164 -27.40 6.59 15.45
C PRO A 164 -28.09 5.67 14.44
N ALA A 165 -29.39 5.47 14.61
CA ALA A 165 -30.18 4.65 13.69
C ALA A 165 -30.01 5.12 12.23
N GLY A 166 -29.54 4.23 11.36
CA GLY A 166 -29.31 4.51 9.92
C GLY A 166 -27.86 4.39 9.46
N GLU A 167 -26.90 4.19 10.35
CA GLU A 167 -25.49 3.91 10.00
C GLU A 167 -25.16 2.41 10.12
N ALA A 168 -24.04 1.96 9.50
CA ALA A 168 -23.70 0.55 9.39
C ALA A 168 -23.50 -0.11 10.78
N PRO A 169 -24.32 -1.11 11.16
CA PRO A 169 -24.26 -1.72 12.48
C PRO A 169 -22.96 -2.51 12.72
N PRO A 170 -22.42 -2.53 13.97
CA PRO A 170 -21.24 -3.31 14.35
C PRO A 170 -21.26 -4.71 13.78
N MET A 171 -20.26 -5.07 12.98
CA MET A 171 -20.17 -6.42 12.43
C MET A 171 -19.45 -7.34 13.39
N SER A 172 -20.20 -8.22 14.04
CA SER A 172 -19.66 -9.29 14.87
C SER A 172 -19.57 -10.59 14.06
N VAL A 173 -18.38 -11.19 13.99
CA VAL A 173 -18.18 -12.53 13.43
C VAL A 173 -17.71 -13.47 14.51
N THR A 174 -18.39 -14.61 14.61
CA THR A 174 -17.95 -15.75 15.41
C THR A 174 -17.20 -16.72 14.51
N ALA A 175 -15.89 -16.85 14.71
CA ALA A 175 -15.04 -17.76 13.95
C ALA A 175 -13.86 -18.25 14.82
N ASP A 176 -13.18 -19.31 14.37
CA ASP A 176 -11.93 -19.75 14.97
C ASP A 176 -10.78 -18.92 14.40
N PHE A 177 -10.17 -18.08 15.25
CA PHE A 177 -9.03 -17.22 14.89
C PHE A 177 -7.68 -17.82 15.33
N GLY A 178 -7.59 -19.15 15.47
CA GLY A 178 -6.38 -19.86 15.88
C GLY A 178 -6.29 -20.11 17.38
N SER A 179 -7.32 -19.75 18.14
CA SER A 179 -7.45 -19.99 19.58
C SER A 179 -8.83 -20.51 19.97
N GLY A 180 -9.58 -21.07 19.03
CA GLY A 180 -10.96 -21.52 19.21
C GLY A 180 -11.98 -20.46 18.75
N SER A 181 -13.25 -20.86 18.76
CA SER A 181 -14.36 -20.02 18.30
C SER A 181 -14.55 -18.79 19.21
N GLU A 182 -14.24 -17.61 18.68
CA GLU A 182 -14.36 -16.33 19.36
C GLU A 182 -15.27 -15.40 18.53
N THR A 183 -16.08 -14.59 19.21
CA THR A 183 -16.84 -13.52 18.55
C THR A 183 -16.03 -12.24 18.58
N ARG A 184 -15.60 -11.75 17.40
CA ARG A 184 -14.92 -10.46 17.25
C ARG A 184 -15.83 -9.46 16.56
N THR A 185 -15.91 -8.26 17.10
CA THR A 185 -16.61 -7.13 16.48
C THR A 185 -15.61 -6.25 15.76
N PHE A 186 -15.84 -6.02 14.47
CA PHE A 186 -14.98 -5.22 13.62
C PHE A 186 -15.54 -3.81 13.47
N TYR A 187 -14.64 -2.82 13.51
CA TYR A 187 -14.96 -1.40 13.37
C TYR A 187 -14.11 -0.76 12.27
N SER A 188 -14.40 0.48 11.88
CA SER A 188 -13.47 1.29 11.09
C SER A 188 -12.12 1.39 11.80
N ALA A 189 -11.08 0.93 11.12
CA ALA A 189 -9.72 0.87 11.61
C ALA A 189 -8.74 1.54 10.63
N TYR A 190 -7.53 1.74 11.13
CA TYR A 190 -6.37 2.11 10.33
C TYR A 190 -5.39 0.95 10.38
N PHE A 191 -4.74 0.67 9.27
CA PHE A 191 -3.68 -0.33 9.21
C PHE A 191 -2.39 0.33 8.74
N VAL A 192 -1.27 -0.20 9.22
CA VAL A 192 0.06 0.28 8.84
C VAL A 192 0.90 -0.86 8.31
N LEU A 193 1.39 -0.69 7.09
CA LEU A 193 2.31 -1.61 6.43
C LEU A 193 3.70 -0.99 6.39
N ASP A 194 4.72 -1.80 6.64
CA ASP A 194 6.07 -1.52 6.23
C ASP A 194 6.23 -1.85 4.74
N ILE A 195 6.58 -0.83 3.96
CA ILE A 195 6.79 -0.90 2.51
C ILE A 195 8.18 -0.38 2.13
N THR A 196 9.13 -0.50 3.06
CA THR A 196 10.48 0.04 2.90
C THR A 196 11.20 -0.54 1.68
N ASP A 197 11.17 -1.87 1.55
CA ASP A 197 11.77 -2.63 0.45
C ASP A 197 10.67 -3.15 -0.50
N PRO A 198 10.54 -2.60 -1.72
CA PRO A 198 9.52 -3.02 -2.68
C PRO A 198 9.81 -4.38 -3.33
N GLU A 199 10.99 -4.97 -3.11
CA GLU A 199 11.33 -6.30 -3.61
C GLU A 199 11.00 -7.42 -2.61
N GLN A 200 10.47 -7.07 -1.43
CA GLN A 200 10.01 -8.03 -0.41
C GLN A 200 8.52 -7.86 -0.14
N ASP A 201 7.91 -8.91 0.41
CA ASP A 201 6.50 -8.85 0.83
C ASP A 201 6.32 -7.80 1.94
N PRO A 202 5.23 -7.01 1.92
CA PRO A 202 4.98 -6.01 2.93
C PRO A 202 4.72 -6.67 4.29
N THR A 203 5.19 -6.02 5.36
CA THR A 203 4.94 -6.50 6.72
C THR A 203 3.86 -5.65 7.39
N LEU A 204 2.81 -6.29 7.91
CA LEU A 204 1.81 -5.61 8.74
C LEU A 204 2.41 -5.28 10.10
N LEU A 205 2.47 -3.97 10.41
CA LEU A 205 2.95 -3.50 11.71
C LEU A 205 1.84 -3.60 12.76
N TRP A 206 0.64 -3.13 12.40
CA TRP A 206 -0.58 -3.22 13.22
C TRP A 206 -1.82 -2.83 12.40
N SER A 207 -3.00 -3.27 12.88
CA SER A 207 -4.34 -2.98 12.37
C SER A 207 -5.32 -2.89 13.53
#